data_AF-A0A3A4VUE7-F1
#
_entry.id   AF-A0A3A4VUE7-F1
#
_cell.length_a   1.000
_cell.length_b   1.000
_cell.length_c   1.000
_cell.angle_alpha   90.00
_cell.angle_beta   90.00
_cell.angle_gamma   90.00
#
_symmetry.space_group_name_H-M   'P 1'
#
loop_
_entity.id
_entity.type
_entity.pdbx_description
1 polymer ?
#
loop_
_entity_poly.entity_id
_entity_poly.type
_entity_poly.pdbx_seq_one_letter_code
_entity_poly.pdbx_strand_id
1 'polypeptide(L)'
;MKNQIFKKRESVFFVYWLKGKTLMEKQATAGKKFGYIVSMLVNAALIYVFNNLLAWNIPYLLPTFEGCLWAIHLSLSATIFVNFIYIFFDVNWFHSLMQVFLNIFSWTSIYFIYSIFPFDFPASLWAQVVKIALLVLLVVIPIGTLVELIQFFHKLNRSQEK
;
A
#
# COMPACT_ATOMS: atom_id res chain seq x y z
N MET A 1 -23.95 -16.11 -52.73
CA MET A 1 -24.54 -15.84 -51.39
C MET A 1 -23.67 -16.22 -50.20
N LYS A 2 -22.84 -17.29 -50.22
CA LYS A 2 -22.04 -17.74 -49.06
C LYS A 2 -21.02 -16.71 -48.49
N ASN A 3 -20.37 -15.90 -49.33
CA ASN A 3 -19.36 -14.92 -48.86
C ASN A 3 -19.91 -13.79 -47.98
N GLN A 4 -21.18 -13.41 -48.17
CA GLN A 4 -21.81 -12.34 -47.37
C GLN A 4 -22.12 -12.79 -45.94
N ILE A 5 -22.38 -14.10 -45.76
CA ILE A 5 -22.70 -14.71 -44.46
C ILE A 5 -21.43 -14.88 -43.61
N PHE A 6 -20.31 -15.23 -44.24
CA PHE A 6 -19.01 -15.37 -43.56
C PHE A 6 -18.48 -14.04 -43.04
N LYS A 7 -18.48 -12.99 -43.88
CA LYS A 7 -18.03 -11.65 -43.48
C LYS A 7 -18.85 -11.05 -42.33
N LYS A 8 -20.14 -11.37 -42.27
CA LYS A 8 -21.04 -10.92 -41.19
C LYS A 8 -20.80 -11.67 -39.86
N ARG A 9 -20.31 -12.91 -39.90
CA ARG A 9 -19.95 -13.66 -38.68
C ARG A 9 -18.68 -13.14 -38.03
N GLU A 10 -17.67 -12.79 -38.83
CA GLU A 10 -16.40 -12.24 -38.34
C GLU A 10 -16.59 -10.84 -37.74
N SER A 11 -17.43 -9.99 -38.33
CA SER A 11 -17.71 -8.68 -37.78
C SER A 11 -18.42 -8.74 -36.42
N VAL A 12 -19.35 -9.68 -36.24
CA VAL A 12 -20.02 -9.90 -34.95
C VAL A 12 -19.03 -10.43 -33.92
N PHE A 13 -18.20 -11.41 -34.28
CA PHE A 13 -17.17 -11.96 -33.38
C PHE A 13 -16.17 -10.89 -32.93
N PHE A 14 -15.74 -10.02 -33.85
CA PHE A 14 -14.83 -8.90 -33.56
C PHE A 14 -15.44 -7.89 -32.58
N VAL A 15 -16.74 -7.57 -32.73
CA VAL A 15 -17.46 -6.68 -31.80
C VAL A 15 -17.58 -7.30 -30.41
N TYR A 16 -17.91 -8.60 -30.31
CA TYR A 16 -17.96 -9.30 -29.03
C TYR A 16 -16.57 -9.40 -28.37
N TRP A 17 -15.52 -9.64 -29.16
CA TRP A 17 -14.14 -9.70 -28.68
C TRP A 17 -13.65 -8.34 -28.16
N LEU A 18 -13.93 -7.23 -28.87
CA LEU A 18 -13.63 -5.87 -28.42
C LEU A 18 -14.40 -5.51 -27.14
N LYS A 19 -15.69 -5.85 -27.09
CA LYS A 19 -16.52 -5.60 -25.90
C LYS A 19 -16.02 -6.41 -24.70
N GLY A 20 -15.56 -7.65 -24.90
CA GLY A 20 -14.90 -8.45 -23.87
C GLY A 20 -13.62 -7.79 -23.34
N LYS A 21 -12.74 -7.30 -24.22
CA LYS A 21 -11.51 -6.60 -23.83
C LYS A 21 -11.78 -5.34 -23.00
N THR A 22 -12.73 -4.51 -23.43
CA THR A 22 -13.06 -3.26 -22.74
C THR A 22 -13.70 -3.50 -21.37
N LEU A 23 -14.53 -4.55 -21.23
CA LEU A 23 -15.09 -4.94 -19.93
C LEU A 23 -14.01 -5.43 -18.97
N MET A 24 -13.05 -6.24 -19.44
CA MET A 24 -11.92 -6.74 -18.63
C MET A 24 -11.01 -5.59 -18.17
N GLU A 25 -10.68 -4.67 -19.07
CA GLU A 25 -9.83 -3.51 -18.76
C GLU A 25 -10.50 -2.58 -17.74
N LYS A 26 -11.79 -2.30 -17.91
CA LYS A 26 -12.56 -1.46 -16.98
C LYS A 26 -12.68 -2.10 -15.60
N GLN A 27 -12.84 -3.42 -15.52
CA GLN A 27 -12.84 -4.14 -14.24
C GLN A 27 -11.46 -4.14 -13.58
N ALA A 28 -10.38 -4.31 -14.34
CA ALA A 28 -9.01 -4.23 -13.81
C ALA A 28 -8.70 -2.83 -13.23
N THR A 29 -9.14 -1.75 -13.89
CA THR A 29 -9.00 -0.38 -13.36
C THR A 29 -9.88 -0.13 -12.13
N ALA A 30 -11.12 -0.66 -12.12
CA ALA A 30 -12.01 -0.54 -10.97
C ALA A 30 -11.47 -1.27 -9.73
N GLY A 31 -10.90 -2.47 -9.90
CA GLY A 31 -10.27 -3.22 -8.82
C GLY A 31 -9.08 -2.48 -8.20
N LYS A 32 -8.25 -1.83 -9.03
CA LYS A 32 -7.14 -0.99 -8.54
C LYS A 32 -7.62 0.20 -7.73
N LYS A 33 -8.61 0.94 -8.24
CA LYS A 33 -9.19 2.10 -7.54
C LYS A 33 -9.83 1.73 -6.21
N PHE A 34 -10.52 0.58 -6.15
CA PHE A 34 -11.07 0.06 -4.90
C PHE A 34 -9.96 -0.24 -3.88
N GLY A 35 -8.84 -0.84 -4.33
CA GLY A 35 -7.68 -1.07 -3.46
C GLY A 35 -7.11 0.22 -2.85
N TYR A 36 -7.00 1.30 -3.63
CA TYR A 36 -6.54 2.60 -3.12
C TYR A 36 -7.51 3.20 -2.09
N ILE A 37 -8.82 3.14 -2.36
CA ILE A 37 -9.85 3.63 -1.43
C ILE A 37 -9.81 2.84 -0.11
N VAL A 38 -9.74 1.50 -0.19
CA VAL A 38 -9.62 0.65 1.01
C VAL A 38 -8.35 1.01 1.79
N SER A 39 -7.21 1.18 1.11
CA SER A 39 -5.97 1.60 1.76
C SER A 39 -6.13 2.95 2.47
N MET A 40 -6.72 3.96 1.84
CA MET A 40 -6.98 5.25 2.48
C MET A 40 -7.86 5.12 3.72
N LEU A 41 -8.94 4.33 3.64
CA LEU A 41 -9.86 4.11 4.77
C LEU A 41 -9.17 3.38 5.92
N VAL A 42 -8.37 2.35 5.65
CA VAL A 42 -7.60 1.62 6.65
C VAL A 42 -6.59 2.55 7.33
N ASN A 43 -5.84 3.34 6.55
CA ASN A 43 -4.89 4.30 7.11
C ASN A 43 -5.58 5.37 7.96
N ALA A 44 -6.74 5.88 7.53
CA ALA A 44 -7.52 6.84 8.32
C ALA A 44 -8.07 6.22 9.62
N ALA A 45 -8.54 4.98 9.57
CA ALA A 45 -8.97 4.23 10.76
C ALA A 45 -7.81 4.03 11.74
N LEU A 46 -6.61 3.71 11.24
CA LEU A 46 -5.41 3.60 12.07
C LEU A 46 -5.06 4.92 12.77
N ILE A 47 -5.13 6.07 12.09
CA ILE A 47 -4.94 7.39 12.74
C ILE A 47 -5.93 7.55 13.90
N TYR A 48 -7.20 7.25 13.67
CA TYR A 48 -8.23 7.36 14.70
C TYR A 48 -7.95 6.45 15.90
N VAL A 49 -7.56 5.20 15.64
CA VAL A 49 -7.19 4.23 16.68
C VAL A 49 -6.00 4.73 17.48
N PHE A 50 -4.91 5.16 16.83
CA PHE A 50 -3.71 5.64 17.53
C PHE A 50 -3.98 6.92 18.34
N ASN A 51 -4.78 7.84 17.82
CA ASN A 51 -5.12 9.07 18.53
C ASN A 51 -5.97 8.80 19.79
N ASN A 52 -6.83 7.79 19.76
CA ASN A 52 -7.66 7.41 20.90
C ASN A 52 -7.02 6.33 21.80
N LEU A 53 -5.87 5.77 21.42
CA LEU A 53 -5.22 4.67 22.14
C LEU A 53 -4.88 5.04 23.59
N LEU A 54 -4.37 6.27 23.78
CA LEU A 54 -4.08 6.82 25.12
C LEU A 54 -5.36 7.13 25.90
N ALA A 55 -6.42 7.59 25.23
CA ALA A 55 -7.72 7.85 25.85
C ALA A 55 -8.46 6.57 26.27
N TRP A 56 -8.19 5.44 25.62
CA TRP A 56 -8.73 4.12 25.98
C TRP A 56 -8.08 3.50 27.22
N ASN A 57 -7.05 4.14 27.78
CA ASN A 57 -6.38 3.76 29.02
C ASN A 57 -6.01 2.26 29.05
N ILE A 58 -5.41 1.79 27.96
CA ILE A 58 -5.01 0.40 27.82
C ILE A 58 -3.90 0.11 28.86
N PRO A 59 -4.07 -0.90 29.74
CA PRO A 59 -3.18 -1.12 30.89
C PRO A 59 -1.73 -1.46 30.54
N TYR A 60 -1.43 -1.69 29.26
CA TYR A 60 -0.09 -2.04 28.76
C TYR A 60 0.58 -0.91 27.96
N LEU A 61 -0.07 0.25 27.82
CA LEU A 61 0.40 1.37 26.98
C LEU A 61 0.86 2.54 27.85
N LEU A 62 2.13 2.93 27.72
CA LEU A 62 2.68 4.05 28.48
C LEU A 62 2.34 5.40 27.84
N PRO A 63 2.26 6.49 28.64
CA PRO A 63 2.14 7.86 28.12
C PRO A 63 3.26 8.26 27.15
N THR A 64 4.42 7.58 27.21
CA THR A 64 5.52 7.77 26.26
C THR A 64 5.14 7.45 24.81
N PHE A 65 4.02 6.77 24.58
CA PHE A 65 3.44 6.56 23.25
C PHE A 65 3.15 7.88 22.52
N GLU A 66 2.89 8.97 23.24
CA GLU A 66 2.68 10.30 22.64
C GLU A 66 3.90 10.76 21.81
N GLY A 67 5.11 10.37 22.22
CA GLY A 67 6.34 10.66 21.48
C GLY A 67 6.42 9.97 20.11
N CYS A 68 5.62 8.93 19.86
CA CYS A 68 5.54 8.22 18.57
C CYS A 68 4.41 8.74 17.67
N LEU A 69 3.40 9.42 18.24
CA LEU A 69 2.19 9.82 17.51
C LEU A 69 2.47 10.72 16.31
N TRP A 70 3.41 11.66 16.45
CA TRP A 70 3.75 12.58 15.35
C TRP A 70 4.29 11.81 14.13
N ALA A 71 5.15 10.81 14.34
CA ALA A 71 5.72 10.01 13.26
C ALA A 71 4.66 9.12 12.60
N ILE A 72 3.78 8.53 13.41
CA ILE A 72 2.64 7.73 12.94
C ILE A 72 1.71 8.59 12.07
N HIS A 73 1.29 9.76 12.56
CA HIS A 73 0.41 10.68 11.82
C HIS A 73 1.04 11.11 10.50
N LEU A 74 2.34 11.39 10.48
CA LEU A 74 3.07 11.81 9.29
C LEU A 74 3.11 10.67 8.26
N SER A 75 3.39 9.44 8.69
CA SER A 75 3.39 8.27 7.80
C SER A 75 2.01 7.96 7.21
N LEU A 76 0.97 7.96 8.04
CA LEU A 76 -0.39 7.65 7.60
C LEU A 76 -0.96 8.75 6.70
N SER A 77 -0.66 10.02 6.99
CA SER A 77 -1.03 11.14 6.13
C SER A 77 -0.34 11.06 4.77
N ALA A 78 0.95 10.69 4.74
CA ALA A 78 1.66 10.45 3.50
C ALA A 78 1.01 9.32 2.68
N THR A 79 0.64 8.20 3.31
CA THR A 79 -0.07 7.09 2.64
C THR A 79 -1.41 7.51 2.05
N ILE A 80 -2.19 8.29 2.79
CA ILE A 80 -3.46 8.82 2.30
C ILE A 80 -3.22 9.74 1.09
N PHE A 81 -2.25 10.66 1.19
CA PHE A 81 -1.94 11.60 0.12
C PHE A 81 -1.46 10.90 -1.16
N VAL A 82 -0.58 9.91 -1.03
CA VAL A 82 -0.11 9.07 -2.16
C VAL A 82 -1.27 8.36 -2.84
N ASN A 83 -2.10 7.65 -2.06
CA ASN A 83 -3.25 6.92 -2.60
C ASN A 83 -4.27 7.88 -3.26
N PHE A 84 -4.45 9.08 -2.72
CA PHE A 84 -5.27 10.12 -3.34
C PHE A 84 -4.72 10.49 -4.72
N ILE A 85 -3.41 10.71 -4.85
CA ILE A 85 -2.81 11.03 -6.15
C ILE A 85 -2.97 9.88 -7.14
N TYR A 86 -2.83 8.62 -6.71
CA TYR A 86 -3.03 7.45 -7.60
C TYR A 86 -4.44 7.35 -8.19
N ILE A 87 -5.46 7.91 -7.55
CA ILE A 87 -6.82 7.95 -8.11
C ILE A 87 -6.87 8.85 -9.36
N PHE A 88 -6.05 9.90 -9.40
CA PHE A 88 -6.02 10.89 -10.50
C PHE A 88 -4.90 10.63 -11.51
N PHE A 89 -3.75 10.11 -11.07
CA PHE A 89 -2.54 9.89 -11.88
C PHE A 89 -2.07 8.43 -11.77
N ASP A 90 -2.57 7.56 -12.65
CA ASP A 90 -2.15 6.15 -12.76
C ASP A 90 -0.89 6.02 -13.65
N VAL A 91 0.16 6.77 -13.31
CA VAL A 91 1.43 6.72 -14.05
C VAL A 91 2.36 5.73 -13.36
N ASN A 92 2.70 4.64 -14.06
CA ASN A 92 3.46 3.52 -13.48
C ASN A 92 4.81 3.92 -12.83
N TRP A 93 5.48 4.98 -13.31
CA TRP A 93 6.73 5.46 -12.71
C TRP A 93 6.53 6.21 -11.40
N PHE A 94 5.41 6.91 -11.27
CA PHE A 94 5.04 7.63 -10.06
C PHE A 94 4.63 6.67 -8.94
N HIS A 95 4.05 5.51 -9.32
CA HIS A 95 3.69 4.47 -8.36
C HIS A 95 4.91 3.99 -7.56
N SER A 96 5.97 3.56 -8.25
CA SER A 96 7.16 3.02 -7.57
C SER A 96 7.90 4.06 -6.74
N LEU A 97 7.99 5.32 -7.19
CA LEU A 97 8.60 6.39 -6.40
C LEU A 97 7.84 6.62 -5.09
N MET A 98 6.52 6.75 -5.18
CA MET A 98 5.69 6.99 -4.01
C MET A 98 5.67 5.80 -3.05
N GLN A 99 5.73 4.57 -3.57
CA GLN A 99 5.82 3.35 -2.75
C GLN A 99 7.12 3.30 -1.92
N VAL A 100 8.25 3.72 -2.50
CA VAL A 100 9.51 3.89 -1.76
C VAL A 100 9.37 4.93 -0.66
N PHE A 101 8.76 6.09 -0.95
CA PHE A 101 8.48 7.10 0.07
C PHE A 101 7.63 6.55 1.21
N LEU A 102 6.55 5.82 0.90
CA LEU A 102 5.69 5.21 1.92
C LEU A 102 6.43 4.18 2.77
N ASN A 103 7.29 3.37 2.18
CA ASN A 103 8.08 2.40 2.93
C ASN A 103 9.10 3.09 3.84
N ILE A 104 9.70 4.21 3.44
CA ILE A 104 10.56 5.02 4.32
C ILE A 104 9.76 5.53 5.52
N PHE A 105 8.58 6.10 5.29
CA PHE A 105 7.73 6.59 6.39
C PHE A 105 7.26 5.47 7.32
N SER A 106 6.87 4.32 6.77
CA SER A 106 6.49 3.14 7.55
C SER A 106 7.66 2.64 8.39
N TRP A 107 8.86 2.61 7.81
CA TRP A 107 10.08 2.23 8.51
C TRP A 107 10.41 3.20 9.65
N THR A 108 10.29 4.51 9.41
CA THR A 108 10.43 5.53 10.46
C THR A 108 9.46 5.30 11.61
N SER A 109 8.18 5.04 11.34
CA SER A 109 7.20 4.76 12.39
C SER A 109 7.58 3.56 13.25
N ILE A 110 8.04 2.46 12.63
CA ILE A 110 8.47 1.25 13.34
C ILE A 110 9.73 1.52 14.16
N TYR A 111 10.67 2.28 13.61
CA TYR A 111 11.89 2.67 14.31
C TYR A 111 11.59 3.48 15.59
N PHE A 112 10.67 4.44 15.53
CA PHE A 112 10.25 5.20 16.71
C PHE A 112 9.57 4.32 17.76
N ILE A 113 8.67 3.42 17.35
CA ILE A 113 8.01 2.47 18.25
C ILE A 113 9.05 1.53 18.91
N TYR A 114 10.04 1.05 18.14
CA TYR A 114 11.11 0.22 18.66
C TYR A 114 12.03 0.98 19.64
N SER A 115 12.36 2.23 19.33
CA SER A 115 13.28 3.05 20.14
C SER A 115 12.66 3.52 21.45
N ILE A 116 11.40 3.94 21.43
CA ILE A 116 10.70 4.44 22.63
C ILE A 116 10.12 3.27 23.43
N PHE A 117 9.78 2.16 22.76
CA PHE A 117 9.15 0.96 23.31
C PHE A 117 8.09 1.28 24.38
N PRO A 118 6.97 1.91 24.00
CA PRO A 118 5.97 2.43 24.94
C PRO A 118 5.04 1.34 25.51
N PHE A 119 5.52 0.11 25.63
CA PHE A 119 4.74 -1.04 26.09
C PHE A 119 5.28 -1.57 27.42
N ASP A 120 4.40 -1.68 28.40
CA ASP A 120 4.69 -2.31 29.70
C ASP A 120 3.91 -3.61 29.81
N PHE A 121 4.56 -4.71 29.43
CA PHE A 121 3.98 -6.04 29.50
C PHE A 121 4.39 -6.72 30.81
N PRO A 122 3.43 -7.31 31.56
CA PRO A 122 3.71 -7.93 32.87
C PRO A 122 4.61 -9.17 32.76
N ALA A 123 4.65 -9.84 31.60
CA ALA A 123 5.60 -10.92 31.35
C ALA A 123 6.64 -10.48 30.33
N SER A 124 7.92 -10.62 30.70
CA SER A 124 9.07 -10.28 29.87
C SER A 124 9.10 -11.00 28.51
N LEU A 125 8.52 -12.20 28.42
CA LEU A 125 8.37 -12.96 27.18
C LEU A 125 7.56 -12.19 26.14
N TRP A 126 6.44 -11.56 26.53
CA TRP A 126 5.61 -10.78 25.60
C TRP A 126 6.36 -9.56 25.08
N ALA A 127 7.10 -8.86 25.96
CA ALA A 127 7.94 -7.74 25.56
C ALA A 127 9.03 -8.16 24.56
N GLN A 128 9.67 -9.31 24.78
CA GLN A 128 10.68 -9.85 23.86
C GLN A 128 10.08 -10.23 22.52
N VAL A 129 8.93 -10.90 22.50
CA VAL A 129 8.23 -11.27 21.26
C VAL A 129 7.88 -10.03 20.44
N VAL A 130 7.34 -8.98 21.06
CA VAL A 130 7.00 -7.72 20.37
C VAL A 130 8.25 -7.02 19.83
N LYS A 131 9.35 -6.98 20.61
CA LYS A 131 10.64 -6.42 20.14
C LYS A 131 11.20 -7.18 18.95
N ILE A 132 11.17 -8.52 18.99
CA ILE A 132 11.64 -9.37 17.88
C ILE A 132 10.75 -9.15 16.65
N ALA A 133 9.42 -9.10 16.82
CA ALA A 133 8.50 -8.84 15.73
C ALA A 133 8.76 -7.47 15.07
N LEU A 134 8.97 -6.41 15.86
CA LEU A 134 9.36 -5.08 15.36
C LEU A 134 10.69 -5.12 14.62
N LEU A 135 11.69 -5.83 15.14
CA LEU A 135 13.00 -5.97 14.50
C LEU A 135 12.90 -6.72 13.17
N VAL A 136 12.10 -7.77 13.10
CA VAL A 136 11.82 -8.49 11.85
C VAL A 136 11.15 -7.56 10.83
N LEU A 137 10.14 -6.79 11.23
CA LEU A 137 9.49 -5.82 10.35
C LEU A 137 10.48 -4.76 9.84
N LEU A 138 11.38 -4.29 10.71
CA LEU A 138 12.42 -3.32 10.38
C LEU A 138 13.36 -3.82 9.27
N VAL A 139 13.56 -5.14 9.16
CA VAL A 139 14.40 -5.79 8.13
C VAL A 139 13.59 -6.18 6.89
N VAL A 140 12.37 -6.71 7.06
CA VAL A 140 11.54 -7.19 5.94
C VAL A 140 11.08 -6.05 5.03
N ILE A 141 10.69 -4.92 5.61
CA ILE A 141 10.21 -3.75 4.83
C ILE A 141 11.26 -3.23 3.84
N PRO A 142 12.52 -2.95 4.23
CA PRO A 142 13.52 -2.49 3.27
C PRO A 142 13.84 -3.53 2.21
N ILE A 143 13.84 -4.83 2.53
CA ILE A 143 14.04 -5.89 1.53
C ILE A 143 12.91 -5.86 0.49
N GLY A 144 11.65 -5.80 0.92
CA GLY A 144 10.50 -5.69 0.02
C GLY A 144 10.58 -4.45 -0.87
N THR A 145 10.96 -3.32 -0.26
CA THR A 145 11.16 -2.04 -0.96
C THR A 145 12.21 -2.15 -2.07
N LEU A 146 13.34 -2.80 -1.78
CA LEU A 146 14.42 -3.01 -2.76
C LEU A 146 13.96 -3.90 -3.92
N VAL A 147 13.20 -4.96 -3.64
CA VAL A 147 12.66 -5.84 -4.69
C VAL A 147 11.71 -5.08 -5.62
N GLU A 148 10.81 -4.28 -5.06
CA GLU A 148 9.88 -3.44 -5.84
C GLU A 148 10.63 -2.41 -6.69
N LEU A 149 11.68 -1.81 -6.14
CA LEU A 149 12.56 -0.88 -6.85
C LEU A 149 13.27 -1.57 -8.04
N ILE A 150 13.81 -2.77 -7.84
CA ILE A 150 14.49 -3.54 -8.90
C ILE A 150 13.50 -3.93 -10.00
N GLN A 151 12.30 -4.41 -9.64
CA GLN A 151 11.26 -4.75 -10.61
C GLN A 151 10.83 -3.54 -11.44
N PHE A 152 10.78 -2.37 -10.80
CA PHE A 152 10.49 -1.11 -11.47
C PHE A 152 11.55 -0.75 -12.53
N PHE A 153 12.83 -0.74 -12.16
CA PHE A 153 13.91 -0.46 -13.10
C PHE A 153 13.95 -1.45 -14.27
N HIS A 154 13.71 -2.73 -14.00
CA HIS A 154 13.63 -3.75 -15.06
C HIS A 154 12.48 -3.48 -16.03
N LYS A 155 11.31 -3.08 -15.52
CA LYS A 155 10.13 -2.78 -16.33
C LYS A 155 10.33 -1.53 -17.20
N LEU A 156 11.03 -0.52 -16.70
CA LEU A 156 11.43 0.65 -17.49
C LEU A 156 12.38 0.28 -18.63
N ASN A 157 13.38 -0.56 -18.37
CA ASN A 157 14.35 -0.95 -19.39
C ASN A 157 13.69 -1.69 -20.57
N ARG A 158 12.72 -2.58 -20.29
CA ARG A 158 11.95 -3.29 -21.35
C ARG A 158 11.04 -2.39 -22.19
N SER A 159 10.65 -1.23 -21.69
CA SER A 159 9.77 -0.31 -22.43
C SER A 159 10.51 0.52 -23.49
N GLN A 160 11.83 0.59 -23.40
CA GLN A 160 12.68 1.32 -24.37
C GLN A 160 13.09 0.43 -25.56
N GLU A 161 12.84 -0.88 -25.49
CA GLU A 161 13.22 -1.88 -26.51
C GLU A 161 12.08 -2.19 -27.52
N LYS A 162 10.92 -1.54 -27.41
CA LYS A 162 9.78 -1.67 -28.34
C LYS A 162 9.50 -0.36 -29.06
#